data_AF-A0A673L7E5-F1
#
_entry.id   AF-A0A673L7E5-F1
#
_cell.length_a   1.000
_cell.length_b   1.000
_cell.length_c   1.000
_cell.angle_alpha   90.00
_cell.angle_beta   90.00
_cell.angle_gamma   90.00
#
_symmetry.space_group_name_H-M   'P 1'
#
loop_
_entity.id
_entity.type
_entity.pdbx_description
1 polymer ?
#
loop_
_entity_poly.entity_id
_entity_poly.type
_entity_poly.pdbx_seq_one_letter_code
_entity_poly.pdbx_strand_id
1 'polypeptide(L)'
;MNLIVKRKSKQALRDYKKVQIQLENLETSVRDRCKKEFTDLMTEMMDVSSDLMGSGIPVLDYRKYSERIFFPGHRDSPLRRDLDVPACRRATVEQGLVQLSNLLNSKLFLTKFIHTLEAQRTFSPRDRAYVASLLTVALHGKLEYFTDILKTLLSHLVEQYTTKNPKLMLRRTESVVEKLLTNWMSICLYTFLRDTAGEAFYMLFRAIKHQVDKGPVDAVSGKAKYTLNDNRLLREDVEYRTLSQTVPTKVLDCDTITQVKEKIVEQTLKGTSYSQRPSADSVHLEWRAGMAGHLILSDQDLTSVVQGSWKRLNTLQHYKVPDGATVTLVSRQSKQIHHDSHDYIPGETYKPKYFKENRVKQWHLVKAGEEAELPKHRRGSLRDKERERAKAIPEIYLTRLLSVKGTLQKFVDDLFTVILSTSQPVPLAVKYFFDLLDDQAAQHNITDPETIHIWKTNSLPLRFWINILKNPQFIFDVQASDNVDAVLSVIAQTFMDSCTIADHKLGRDSPINKLLYARDIPRYKQMVERYYSDIRQTIPVSDQEMNSSLAELSRVSYGHLPINHLVALHELYKYINKYYDQIITALEEDSTAQKMQLGYRLQQIAAAVENKVTDL
;
A
#
# COMPACT_ATOMS: atom_id res chain seq x y z
N MET A 1 -35.83 13.01 -28.87
CA MET A 1 -34.83 12.59 -27.86
C MET A 1 -33.45 12.26 -28.46
N ASN A 2 -33.36 11.44 -29.51
CA ASN A 2 -32.09 11.03 -30.15
C ASN A 2 -31.23 12.16 -30.76
N LEU A 3 -31.83 13.24 -31.28
CA LEU A 3 -31.07 14.37 -31.85
C LEU A 3 -30.36 15.21 -30.77
N ILE A 4 -30.99 15.37 -29.61
CA ILE A 4 -30.45 16.12 -28.47
C ILE A 4 -29.30 15.34 -27.83
N VAL A 5 -29.43 14.02 -27.71
CA VAL A 5 -28.35 13.13 -27.25
C VAL A 5 -27.16 13.16 -28.22
N LYS A 6 -27.40 13.11 -29.54
CA LYS A 6 -26.34 13.25 -30.56
C LYS A 6 -25.66 14.64 -30.54
N ARG A 7 -26.41 15.73 -30.36
CA ARG A 7 -25.84 17.09 -30.24
C ARG A 7 -25.03 17.27 -28.96
N LYS A 8 -25.52 16.78 -27.82
CA LYS A 8 -24.78 16.78 -26.54
C LYS A 8 -23.49 15.95 -26.63
N SER A 9 -23.53 14.80 -27.30
CA SER A 9 -22.35 13.96 -27.55
C SER A 9 -21.31 14.64 -28.46
N LYS A 10 -21.73 15.29 -29.56
CA LYS A 10 -20.83 16.07 -30.43
C LYS A 10 -20.20 17.26 -29.70
N GLN A 11 -20.96 17.94 -28.83
CA GLN A 11 -20.45 19.05 -28.04
C GLN A 11 -19.41 18.56 -27.01
N ALA A 12 -19.70 17.47 -26.29
CA ALA A 12 -18.75 16.86 -25.35
C ALA A 12 -17.44 16.45 -26.04
N LEU A 13 -17.49 15.90 -27.24
CA LEU A 13 -16.29 15.54 -28.01
C LEU A 13 -15.46 16.77 -28.42
N ARG A 14 -16.12 17.89 -28.76
CA ARG A 14 -15.42 19.16 -29.06
C ARG A 14 -14.77 19.75 -27.82
N ASP A 15 -15.47 19.72 -26.68
CA ASP A 15 -14.94 20.19 -25.40
C ASP A 15 -13.77 19.32 -24.93
N TYR A 16 -13.85 18.00 -25.12
CA TYR A 16 -12.73 17.08 -24.90
C TYR A 16 -11.50 17.46 -25.72
N LYS A 17 -11.66 17.65 -27.04
CA LYS A 17 -10.55 18.03 -27.92
C LYS A 17 -9.91 19.37 -27.50
N LYS A 18 -10.71 20.33 -27.04
CA LYS A 18 -10.18 21.61 -26.54
C LYS A 18 -9.32 21.43 -25.29
N VAL A 19 -9.80 20.65 -24.31
CA VAL A 19 -9.03 20.36 -23.08
C VAL A 19 -7.74 19.63 -23.42
N GLN A 20 -7.79 18.67 -24.33
CA GLN A 20 -6.62 17.92 -24.78
C GLN A 20 -5.56 18.86 -25.39
N ILE A 21 -5.94 19.72 -26.35
CA ILE A 21 -5.00 20.67 -26.99
C ILE A 21 -4.42 21.66 -25.96
N GLN A 22 -5.24 22.14 -25.03
CA GLN A 22 -4.74 23.01 -23.95
C GLN A 22 -3.68 22.31 -23.11
N LEU A 23 -3.92 21.06 -22.70
CA LEU A 23 -2.96 20.28 -21.93
C LEU A 23 -1.68 20.01 -22.73
N GLU A 24 -1.78 19.73 -24.03
CA GLU A 24 -0.62 19.54 -24.92
C GLU A 24 0.23 20.80 -25.05
N ASN A 25 -0.41 21.98 -25.14
CA ASN A 25 0.29 23.26 -25.16
C ASN A 25 1.02 23.50 -23.83
N LEU A 26 0.38 23.19 -22.71
CA LEU A 26 1.01 23.31 -21.39
C LEU A 26 2.18 22.34 -21.20
N GLU A 27 2.00 21.09 -21.59
CA GLU A 27 3.06 20.07 -21.55
C GLU A 27 4.26 20.48 -22.41
N THR A 28 4.00 21.11 -23.57
CA THR A 28 5.05 21.67 -24.42
C THR A 28 5.74 22.86 -23.75
N SER A 29 4.99 23.74 -23.07
CA SER A 29 5.57 24.91 -22.38
C SER A 29 6.50 24.55 -21.22
N VAL A 30 6.25 23.41 -20.53
CA VAL A 30 7.08 22.96 -19.40
C VAL A 30 8.21 22.03 -19.82
N ARG A 31 8.27 21.60 -21.08
CA ARG A 31 9.17 20.54 -21.56
C ARG A 31 10.64 20.79 -21.21
N ASP A 32 11.15 21.99 -21.46
CA ASP A 32 12.55 22.31 -21.21
C ASP A 32 12.86 22.38 -19.72
N ARG A 33 11.90 22.83 -18.90
CA ARG A 33 11.98 22.75 -17.45
C ARG A 33 12.02 21.30 -16.98
N CYS A 34 11.12 20.44 -17.48
CA CYS A 34 11.09 19.01 -17.16
C CYS A 34 12.43 18.35 -17.50
N LYS A 35 13.00 18.65 -18.68
CA LYS A 35 14.30 18.10 -19.09
C LYS A 35 15.41 18.50 -18.14
N LYS A 36 15.48 19.79 -17.76
CA LYS A 36 16.48 20.27 -16.80
C LYS A 36 16.29 19.60 -15.43
N GLU A 37 15.07 19.61 -14.89
CA GLU A 37 14.76 18.98 -13.60
C GLU A 37 15.02 17.47 -13.61
N PHE A 38 14.78 16.81 -14.75
CA PHE A 38 15.10 15.41 -14.96
C PHE A 38 16.60 15.16 -14.96
N THR A 39 17.38 15.98 -15.65
CA THR A 39 18.85 15.87 -15.62
C THR A 39 19.39 16.06 -14.20
N ASP A 40 18.91 17.08 -13.47
CA ASP A 40 19.29 17.30 -12.07
C ASP A 40 18.95 16.08 -11.20
N LEU A 41 17.73 15.53 -11.37
CA LEU A 41 17.31 14.32 -10.66
C LEU A 41 18.17 13.12 -11.02
N MET A 42 18.53 12.94 -12.30
CA MET A 42 19.36 11.82 -12.74
C MET A 42 20.77 11.89 -12.12
N THR A 43 21.34 13.09 -11.99
CA THR A 43 22.63 13.26 -11.27
C THR A 43 22.51 12.83 -9.82
N GLU A 44 21.47 13.28 -9.11
CA GLU A 44 21.22 12.87 -7.71
C GLU A 44 20.92 11.36 -7.61
N MET A 45 20.26 10.77 -8.61
CA MET A 45 19.98 9.33 -8.66
C MET A 45 21.20 8.49 -8.97
N MET A 46 22.18 9.00 -9.72
CA MET A 46 23.48 8.34 -9.92
C MET A 46 24.25 8.23 -8.60
N ASP A 47 24.22 9.27 -7.77
CA ASP A 47 24.82 9.24 -6.43
C ASP A 47 24.13 8.18 -5.55
N VAL A 48 22.80 8.12 -5.61
CA VAL A 48 22.04 7.08 -4.91
C VAL A 48 22.37 5.67 -5.42
N SER A 49 22.48 5.46 -6.73
CA SER A 49 22.90 4.18 -7.29
C SER A 49 24.32 3.81 -6.85
N SER A 50 25.22 4.79 -6.73
CA SER A 50 26.57 4.56 -6.18
C SER A 50 26.53 4.14 -4.72
N ASP A 51 25.76 4.84 -3.88
CA ASP A 51 25.55 4.49 -2.45
C ASP A 51 24.95 3.06 -2.30
N LEU A 52 24.08 2.67 -3.22
CA LEU A 52 23.46 1.34 -3.26
C LEU A 52 24.43 0.23 -3.67
N MET A 53 25.49 0.51 -4.44
CA MET A 53 26.51 -0.51 -4.75
C MET A 53 27.22 -1.00 -3.49
N GLY A 54 27.37 -0.14 -2.46
CA GLY A 54 27.97 -0.51 -1.18
C GLY A 54 26.98 -1.09 -0.17
N SER A 55 25.78 -0.50 -0.05
CA SER A 55 24.80 -0.83 1.01
C SER A 55 23.70 -1.82 0.57
N GLY A 56 23.46 -1.96 -0.73
CA GLY A 56 22.35 -2.71 -1.29
C GLY A 56 20.99 -2.00 -1.13
N ILE A 57 20.01 -2.46 -1.91
CA ILE A 57 18.62 -2.04 -1.70
C ILE A 57 18.13 -2.68 -0.39
N PRO A 58 17.48 -1.93 0.53
CA PRO A 58 17.02 -2.44 1.81
C PRO A 58 15.76 -3.31 1.66
N VAL A 59 15.84 -4.37 0.86
CA VAL A 59 14.76 -5.34 0.67
C VAL A 59 14.55 -6.11 1.97
N LEU A 60 13.29 -6.21 2.40
CA LEU A 60 12.90 -7.00 3.55
C LEU A 60 13.15 -8.48 3.27
N ASP A 61 13.58 -9.19 4.31
CA ASP A 61 13.57 -10.65 4.27
C ASP A 61 12.14 -11.19 4.06
N TYR A 62 12.06 -12.44 3.61
CA TYR A 62 10.79 -13.09 3.29
C TYR A 62 9.82 -13.10 4.49
N ARG A 63 10.34 -13.21 5.70
CA ARG A 63 9.54 -13.25 6.93
C ARG A 63 8.84 -11.91 7.16
N LYS A 64 9.57 -10.80 7.17
CA LYS A 64 9.00 -9.45 7.34
C LYS A 64 8.07 -9.09 6.18
N TYR A 65 8.45 -9.43 4.95
CA TYR A 65 7.62 -9.25 3.76
C TYR A 65 6.26 -9.97 3.90
N SER A 66 6.29 -11.27 4.21
CA SER A 66 5.08 -12.08 4.35
C SER A 66 4.21 -11.64 5.53
N GLU A 67 4.79 -11.30 6.68
CA GLU A 67 4.08 -10.73 7.83
C GLU A 67 3.33 -9.44 7.45
N ARG A 68 3.97 -8.52 6.71
CA ARG A 68 3.35 -7.26 6.26
C ARG A 68 2.21 -7.48 5.27
N ILE A 69 2.27 -8.50 4.42
CA ILE A 69 1.24 -8.81 3.43
C ILE A 69 0.07 -9.60 4.02
N PHE A 70 0.36 -10.58 4.89
CA PHE A 70 -0.66 -11.43 5.49
C PHE A 70 -1.44 -10.67 6.57
N PHE A 71 -0.77 -9.81 7.34
CA PHE A 71 -1.38 -9.06 8.45
C PHE A 71 -1.13 -7.55 8.32
N PRO A 72 -1.64 -6.90 7.26
CA PRO A 72 -1.42 -5.47 7.05
C PRO A 72 -2.05 -4.64 8.17
N GLY A 73 -1.35 -3.60 8.61
CA GLY A 73 -1.83 -2.66 9.64
C GLY A 73 -1.50 -3.06 11.09
N HIS A 74 -0.89 -4.22 11.31
CA HIS A 74 -0.32 -4.56 12.61
C HIS A 74 1.11 -4.02 12.73
N ARG A 75 1.44 -3.31 13.82
CA ARG A 75 2.81 -2.83 14.10
C ARG A 75 3.79 -3.99 14.24
N ASP A 76 3.33 -5.05 14.91
CA ASP A 76 4.02 -6.33 15.06
C ASP A 76 3.10 -7.46 14.63
N SER A 77 3.66 -8.50 14.00
CA SER A 77 2.90 -9.66 13.54
C SER A 77 2.08 -10.25 14.69
N PRO A 78 0.77 -10.53 14.48
CA PRO A 78 -0.11 -11.11 15.50
C PRO A 78 0.32 -12.52 15.94
N LEU A 79 1.32 -13.08 15.26
CA LEU A 79 1.88 -14.41 15.49
C LEU A 79 3.22 -14.38 16.24
N ARG A 80 3.72 -13.19 16.64
CA ARG A 80 4.93 -13.05 17.47
C ARG A 80 4.70 -13.38 18.95
N ARG A 81 3.44 -13.38 19.39
CA ARG A 81 3.09 -13.73 20.76
C ARG A 81 3.28 -15.22 21.03
N ASP A 82 3.49 -15.57 22.29
CA ASP A 82 3.36 -16.94 22.76
C ASP A 82 1.89 -17.36 22.81
N LEU A 83 1.67 -18.68 22.88
CA LEU A 83 0.35 -19.22 23.20
C LEU A 83 -0.05 -18.75 24.60
N ASP A 84 -1.14 -18.00 24.66
CA ASP A 84 -1.76 -17.52 25.91
C ASP A 84 -2.55 -18.66 26.56
N VAL A 85 -1.82 -19.64 27.10
CA VAL A 85 -2.35 -20.88 27.70
C VAL A 85 -1.59 -21.16 29.00
N PRO A 86 -2.29 -21.54 30.10
CA PRO A 86 -1.63 -21.93 31.35
C PRO A 86 -0.59 -23.04 31.14
N ALA A 87 0.55 -22.95 31.82
CA ALA A 87 1.69 -23.87 31.63
C ALA A 87 1.31 -25.35 31.79
N CYS A 88 0.42 -25.68 32.74
CA CYS A 88 -0.07 -27.04 32.97
C CYS A 88 -0.86 -27.64 31.79
N ARG A 89 -1.44 -26.79 30.94
CA ARG A 89 -2.27 -27.20 29.80
C ARG A 89 -1.53 -27.09 28.46
N ARG A 90 -0.34 -26.49 28.44
CA ARG A 90 0.38 -26.17 27.21
C ARG A 90 0.59 -27.39 26.33
N ALA A 91 1.07 -28.50 26.90
CA ALA A 91 1.29 -29.74 26.15
C ALA A 91 0.00 -30.31 25.52
N THR A 92 -1.10 -30.34 26.27
CA THR A 92 -2.40 -30.84 25.79
C THR A 92 -2.97 -29.96 24.68
N VAL A 93 -2.89 -28.63 24.85
CA VAL A 93 -3.36 -27.69 23.83
C VAL A 93 -2.50 -27.78 22.58
N GLU A 94 -1.17 -27.83 22.71
CA GLU A 94 -0.26 -28.02 21.57
C GLU A 94 -0.56 -29.32 20.83
N GLN A 95 -0.83 -30.42 21.53
CA GLN A 95 -1.26 -31.69 20.92
C GLN A 95 -2.58 -31.54 20.15
N GLY A 96 -3.58 -30.88 20.75
CA GLY A 96 -4.87 -30.60 20.08
C GLY A 96 -4.70 -29.74 18.82
N LEU A 97 -3.80 -28.75 18.86
CA LEU A 97 -3.49 -27.91 17.69
C LEU A 97 -2.76 -28.70 16.59
N VAL A 98 -1.87 -29.63 16.94
CA VAL A 98 -1.26 -30.55 15.97
C VAL A 98 -2.32 -31.45 15.32
N GLN A 99 -3.29 -31.95 16.10
CA GLN A 99 -4.44 -32.69 15.55
C GLN A 99 -5.29 -31.81 14.63
N LEU A 100 -5.49 -30.53 14.96
CA LEU A 100 -6.14 -29.56 14.08
C LEU A 100 -5.38 -29.37 12.76
N SER A 101 -4.05 -29.23 12.81
CA SER A 101 -3.21 -29.19 11.61
C SER A 101 -3.39 -30.44 10.74
N ASN A 102 -3.51 -31.61 11.36
CA ASN A 102 -3.81 -32.86 10.66
C ASN A 102 -5.22 -32.89 10.06
N LEU A 103 -6.21 -32.31 10.74
CA LEU A 103 -7.57 -32.20 10.22
C LEU A 103 -7.66 -31.24 9.03
N LEU A 104 -6.91 -30.13 9.07
CA LEU A 104 -6.81 -29.17 7.96
C LEU A 104 -6.18 -29.77 6.68
N ASN A 105 -5.47 -30.90 6.77
CA ASN A 105 -4.99 -31.63 5.58
C ASN A 105 -6.10 -32.43 4.86
N SER A 106 -7.31 -32.52 5.43
CA SER A 106 -8.47 -33.08 4.75
C SER A 106 -9.10 -32.02 3.85
N LYS A 107 -9.00 -32.21 2.52
CA LYS A 107 -9.59 -31.31 1.52
C LYS A 107 -11.09 -31.09 1.74
N LEU A 108 -11.81 -32.15 2.09
CA LEU A 108 -13.24 -32.08 2.40
C LEU A 108 -13.51 -31.23 3.65
N PHE A 109 -12.76 -31.46 4.73
CA PHE A 109 -12.91 -30.66 5.95
C PHE A 109 -12.63 -29.18 5.68
N LEU A 110 -11.50 -28.86 5.06
CA LEU A 110 -11.06 -27.49 4.86
C LEU A 110 -12.01 -26.70 3.96
N THR A 111 -12.50 -27.31 2.87
CA THR A 111 -13.49 -26.66 2.00
C THR A 111 -14.83 -26.45 2.70
N LYS A 112 -15.34 -27.45 3.44
CA LYS A 112 -16.57 -27.31 4.24
C LYS A 112 -16.43 -26.26 5.33
N PHE A 113 -15.30 -26.23 6.03
CA PHE A 113 -14.99 -25.24 7.05
C PHE A 113 -15.07 -23.82 6.50
N ILE A 114 -14.38 -23.54 5.39
CA ILE A 114 -14.37 -22.21 4.76
C ILE A 114 -15.79 -21.80 4.32
N HIS A 115 -16.50 -22.67 3.60
CA HIS A 115 -17.86 -22.39 3.13
C HIS A 115 -18.83 -22.14 4.28
N THR A 116 -18.71 -22.91 5.36
CA THR A 116 -19.55 -22.75 6.56
C THR A 116 -19.32 -21.40 7.22
N LEU A 117 -18.06 -20.96 7.34
CA LEU A 117 -17.74 -19.63 7.88
C LEU A 117 -18.30 -18.51 6.99
N GLU A 118 -18.14 -18.62 5.68
CA GLU A 118 -18.59 -17.60 4.73
C GLU A 118 -20.11 -17.44 4.67
N ALA A 119 -20.85 -18.51 4.95
CA ALA A 119 -22.31 -18.49 5.04
C ALA A 119 -22.83 -17.69 6.25
N GLN A 120 -21.99 -17.42 7.26
CA GLN A 120 -22.41 -16.72 8.48
C GLN A 120 -22.52 -15.22 8.27
N ARG A 121 -23.67 -14.64 8.64
CA ARG A 121 -23.91 -13.18 8.56
C ARG A 121 -22.96 -12.38 9.45
N THR A 122 -22.49 -12.96 10.55
CA THR A 122 -21.55 -12.33 11.50
C THR A 122 -20.10 -12.43 11.07
N PHE A 123 -19.79 -13.16 10.00
CA PHE A 123 -18.43 -13.27 9.47
C PHE A 123 -18.13 -12.06 8.58
N SER A 124 -17.32 -11.13 9.09
CA SER A 124 -17.07 -9.84 8.44
C SER A 124 -16.03 -9.95 7.31
N PRO A 125 -15.91 -8.94 6.42
CA PRO A 125 -14.82 -8.91 5.43
C PRO A 125 -13.42 -8.95 6.08
N ARG A 126 -13.27 -8.36 7.27
CA ARG A 126 -12.03 -8.41 8.05
C ARG A 126 -11.74 -9.85 8.52
N ASP A 127 -12.76 -10.56 9.01
CA ASP A 127 -12.61 -11.95 9.43
C ASP A 127 -12.21 -12.86 8.26
N ARG A 128 -12.82 -12.69 7.08
CA ARG A 128 -12.44 -13.41 5.86
C ARG A 128 -10.95 -13.25 5.55
N ALA A 129 -10.47 -12.00 5.57
CA ALA A 129 -9.08 -11.71 5.26
C ALA A 129 -8.12 -12.26 6.32
N TYR A 130 -8.52 -12.22 7.59
CA TYR A 130 -7.72 -12.74 8.70
C TYR A 130 -7.65 -14.28 8.67
N VAL A 131 -8.78 -14.97 8.53
CA VAL A 131 -8.83 -16.44 8.39
C VAL A 131 -8.04 -16.91 7.18
N ALA A 132 -8.17 -16.25 6.02
CA ALA A 132 -7.37 -16.58 4.84
C ALA A 132 -5.86 -16.50 5.14
N SER A 133 -5.43 -15.48 5.87
CA SER A 133 -4.01 -15.26 6.21
C SER A 133 -3.50 -16.25 7.26
N LEU A 134 -4.34 -16.62 8.23
CA LEU A 134 -4.03 -17.69 9.17
C LEU A 134 -3.94 -19.05 8.47
N LEU A 135 -4.84 -19.36 7.53
CA LEU A 135 -4.79 -20.57 6.71
C LEU A 135 -3.55 -20.59 5.82
N THR A 136 -3.14 -19.45 5.24
CA THR A 136 -1.88 -19.35 4.51
C THR A 136 -0.70 -19.72 5.39
N VAL A 137 -0.63 -19.23 6.62
CA VAL A 137 0.44 -19.59 7.56
C VAL A 137 0.35 -21.06 7.97
N ALA A 138 -0.85 -21.58 8.22
CA ALA A 138 -1.06 -22.97 8.60
C ALA A 138 -0.63 -23.94 7.48
N LEU A 139 -0.82 -23.58 6.22
CA LEU A 139 -0.53 -24.44 5.07
C LEU A 139 0.79 -24.06 4.37
N HIS A 140 1.56 -23.14 4.95
CA HIS A 140 2.75 -22.57 4.31
C HIS A 140 3.84 -23.60 4.01
N GLY A 141 4.00 -24.60 4.86
CA GLY A 141 4.93 -25.71 4.64
C GLY A 141 4.47 -26.74 3.60
N LYS A 142 3.27 -26.57 3.02
CA LYS A 142 2.63 -27.52 2.08
C LYS A 142 2.01 -26.75 0.91
N LEU A 143 2.81 -25.95 0.20
CA LEU A 143 2.28 -25.05 -0.84
C LEU A 143 1.61 -25.78 -2.01
N GLU A 144 1.97 -27.03 -2.28
CA GLU A 144 1.30 -27.89 -3.28
C GLU A 144 -0.17 -28.14 -2.87
N TYR A 145 -0.38 -28.61 -1.63
CA TYR A 145 -1.72 -28.82 -1.07
C TYR A 145 -2.50 -27.50 -0.98
N PHE A 146 -1.85 -26.43 -0.53
CA PHE A 146 -2.45 -25.10 -0.50
C PHE A 146 -2.94 -24.64 -1.88
N THR A 147 -2.16 -24.92 -2.93
CA THR A 147 -2.51 -24.58 -4.32
C THR A 147 -3.69 -25.42 -4.82
N ASP A 148 -3.75 -26.71 -4.50
CA ASP A 148 -4.91 -27.57 -4.83
C ASP A 148 -6.21 -27.07 -4.16
N ILE A 149 -6.13 -26.65 -2.89
CA ILE A 149 -7.26 -26.05 -2.18
C ILE A 149 -7.67 -24.72 -2.83
N LEU A 150 -6.70 -23.86 -3.16
CA LEU A 150 -6.94 -22.61 -3.87
C LEU A 150 -7.65 -22.84 -5.20
N LYS A 151 -7.17 -23.78 -6.04
CA LYS A 151 -7.80 -24.16 -7.31
C LYS A 151 -9.25 -24.59 -7.12
N THR A 152 -9.50 -25.44 -6.12
CA THR A 152 -10.83 -25.97 -5.82
C THR A 152 -11.80 -24.86 -5.40
N LEU A 153 -11.39 -24.02 -4.46
CA LEU A 153 -12.22 -22.90 -3.99
C LEU A 153 -12.44 -21.85 -5.10
N LEU A 154 -11.44 -21.63 -5.96
CA LEU A 154 -11.55 -20.71 -7.07
C LEU A 154 -12.54 -21.24 -8.12
N SER A 155 -12.55 -22.55 -8.38
CA SER A 155 -13.53 -23.18 -9.27
C SER A 155 -14.96 -23.01 -8.73
N HIS A 156 -15.20 -23.23 -7.43
CA HIS A 156 -16.50 -22.92 -6.81
C HIS A 156 -16.89 -21.43 -6.97
N LEU A 157 -15.92 -20.52 -6.87
CA LEU A 157 -16.16 -19.08 -7.10
C LEU A 157 -16.53 -18.80 -8.55
N VAL A 158 -15.85 -19.44 -9.51
CA VAL A 158 -16.18 -19.32 -10.95
C VAL A 158 -17.61 -19.76 -11.20
N GLU A 159 -18.02 -20.92 -10.69
CA GLU A 159 -19.39 -21.43 -10.82
C GLU A 159 -20.42 -20.42 -10.28
N GLN A 160 -20.14 -19.85 -9.11
CA GLN A 160 -21.01 -18.85 -8.47
C GLN A 160 -21.17 -17.58 -9.31
N TYR A 161 -20.10 -17.10 -9.96
CA TYR A 161 -20.16 -15.88 -10.77
C TYR A 161 -20.62 -16.12 -12.20
N THR A 162 -20.44 -17.33 -12.72
CA THR A 162 -20.94 -17.74 -14.04
C THR A 162 -22.46 -17.71 -14.09
N THR A 163 -23.13 -18.09 -12.99
CA THR A 163 -24.59 -17.98 -12.86
C THR A 163 -25.11 -16.55 -12.69
N LYS A 164 -24.21 -15.59 -12.39
CA LYS A 164 -24.53 -14.18 -12.17
C LYS A 164 -23.98 -13.33 -13.32
N ASN A 165 -22.87 -12.65 -13.07
CA ASN A 165 -22.14 -11.89 -14.06
C ASN A 165 -20.67 -12.26 -13.92
N PRO A 166 -20.11 -13.02 -14.88
CA PRO A 166 -18.71 -13.41 -14.91
C PRO A 166 -17.75 -12.23 -14.73
N LYS A 167 -18.08 -11.05 -15.28
CA LYS A 167 -17.22 -9.84 -15.21
C LYS A 167 -17.08 -9.26 -13.80
N LEU A 168 -17.88 -9.71 -12.82
CA LEU A 168 -17.76 -9.28 -11.43
C LEU A 168 -16.82 -10.17 -10.60
N MET A 169 -16.41 -11.32 -11.13
CA MET A 169 -15.49 -12.24 -10.46
C MET A 169 -14.16 -11.54 -10.12
N LEU A 170 -13.66 -11.79 -8.90
CA LEU A 170 -12.43 -11.22 -8.37
C LEU A 170 -12.40 -9.68 -8.30
N ARG A 171 -13.51 -8.97 -8.50
CA ARG A 171 -13.52 -7.49 -8.52
C ARG A 171 -13.36 -6.86 -7.14
N ARG A 172 -13.83 -7.53 -6.09
CA ARG A 172 -13.76 -7.09 -4.68
C ARG A 172 -13.23 -8.25 -3.84
N THR A 173 -12.80 -8.01 -2.60
CA THR A 173 -12.40 -9.12 -1.72
C THR A 173 -13.58 -9.44 -0.81
N GLU A 174 -14.47 -10.30 -1.30
CA GLU A 174 -15.72 -10.68 -0.63
C GLU A 174 -15.69 -12.14 -0.15
N SER A 175 -14.67 -12.90 -0.53
CA SER A 175 -14.43 -14.28 -0.09
C SER A 175 -13.01 -14.50 0.49
N VAL A 176 -12.86 -15.57 1.26
CA VAL A 176 -11.61 -16.11 1.79
C VAL A 176 -10.68 -16.48 0.65
N VAL A 177 -11.19 -17.13 -0.41
CA VAL A 177 -10.38 -17.57 -1.56
C VAL A 177 -9.72 -16.40 -2.28
N GLU A 178 -10.36 -15.24 -2.36
CA GLU A 178 -9.79 -14.04 -2.96
C GLU A 178 -8.58 -13.50 -2.18
N LYS A 179 -8.60 -13.58 -0.85
CA LYS A 179 -7.44 -13.26 -0.02
C LYS A 179 -6.39 -14.36 -0.05
N LEU A 180 -6.78 -15.64 -0.09
CA LEU A 180 -5.85 -16.76 -0.29
C LEU A 180 -5.07 -16.61 -1.61
N LEU A 181 -5.74 -16.23 -2.69
CA LEU A 181 -5.11 -15.93 -3.99
C LEU A 181 -4.08 -14.80 -3.87
N THR A 182 -4.43 -13.72 -3.18
CA THR A 182 -3.52 -12.59 -2.97
C THR A 182 -2.27 -13.02 -2.20
N ASN A 183 -2.45 -13.85 -1.17
CA ASN A 183 -1.35 -14.39 -0.37
C ASN A 183 -0.49 -15.38 -1.20
N TRP A 184 -1.11 -16.26 -1.99
CA TRP A 184 -0.43 -17.18 -2.91
C TRP A 184 0.44 -16.44 -3.92
N MET A 185 -0.11 -15.44 -4.60
CA MET A 185 0.63 -14.59 -5.54
C MET A 185 1.83 -13.94 -4.84
N SER A 186 1.65 -13.47 -3.62
CA SER A 186 2.72 -12.84 -2.85
C SER A 186 3.84 -13.81 -2.49
N ILE A 187 3.52 -15.07 -2.20
CA ILE A 187 4.50 -16.13 -1.94
C ILE A 187 5.29 -16.44 -3.23
N CYS A 188 4.57 -16.73 -4.32
CA CYS A 188 5.19 -17.16 -5.57
C CYS A 188 5.98 -16.07 -6.29
N LEU A 189 5.62 -14.80 -6.10
CA LEU A 189 6.25 -13.66 -6.78
C LEU A 189 7.33 -12.97 -5.96
N TYR A 190 7.62 -13.41 -4.74
CA TYR A 190 8.59 -12.74 -3.89
C TYR A 190 10.00 -12.71 -4.51
N THR A 191 10.46 -13.81 -5.12
CA THR A 191 11.78 -13.87 -5.75
C THR A 191 11.86 -12.93 -6.95
N PHE A 192 10.87 -12.95 -7.84
CA PHE A 192 10.76 -12.00 -8.94
C PHE A 192 10.70 -10.55 -8.45
N LEU A 193 9.98 -10.30 -7.36
CA LEU A 193 9.88 -8.98 -6.76
C LEU A 193 11.22 -8.49 -6.19
N ARG A 194 11.96 -9.37 -5.52
CA ARG A 194 13.28 -9.04 -4.94
C ARG A 194 14.35 -8.88 -6.01
N ASP A 195 14.41 -9.81 -6.96
CA ASP A 195 15.56 -9.99 -7.85
C ASP A 195 15.38 -9.31 -9.22
N THR A 196 14.15 -9.01 -9.63
CA THR A 196 13.86 -8.42 -10.96
C THR A 196 13.16 -7.08 -10.86
N ALA A 197 12.05 -6.99 -10.11
CA ALA A 197 11.25 -5.77 -10.05
C ALA A 197 11.69 -4.78 -8.94
N GLY A 198 12.43 -5.26 -7.94
CA GLY A 198 12.73 -4.52 -6.72
C GLY A 198 13.50 -3.23 -6.97
N GLU A 199 14.47 -3.26 -7.89
CA GLU A 199 15.23 -2.07 -8.27
C GLU A 199 14.35 -0.99 -8.88
N ALA A 200 13.53 -1.32 -9.88
CA ALA A 200 12.65 -0.34 -10.52
C ALA A 200 11.64 0.28 -9.53
N PHE A 201 11.08 -0.54 -8.62
CA PHE A 201 10.20 -0.04 -7.55
C PHE A 201 10.94 0.91 -6.60
N TYR A 202 12.14 0.52 -6.15
CA TYR A 202 12.92 1.31 -5.22
C TYR A 202 13.39 2.63 -5.84
N MET A 203 13.84 2.61 -7.10
CA MET A 203 14.25 3.82 -7.82
C MET A 203 13.08 4.77 -8.04
N LEU A 204 11.88 4.27 -8.38
CA LEU A 204 10.68 5.11 -8.44
C LEU A 204 10.37 5.74 -7.08
N PHE A 205 10.40 4.95 -5.99
CA PHE A 205 10.18 5.46 -4.64
C PHE A 205 11.17 6.57 -4.27
N ARG A 206 12.47 6.36 -4.53
CA ARG A 206 13.53 7.34 -4.25
C ARG A 206 13.38 8.59 -5.10
N ALA A 207 13.05 8.46 -6.38
CA ALA A 207 12.81 9.58 -7.27
C ALA A 207 11.61 10.43 -6.81
N ILE A 208 10.50 9.79 -6.43
CA ILE A 208 9.32 10.48 -5.90
C ILE A 208 9.69 11.23 -4.61
N LYS A 209 10.33 10.54 -3.67
CA LYS A 209 10.68 11.13 -2.37
C LYS A 209 11.62 12.32 -2.54
N HIS A 210 12.68 12.17 -3.33
CA HIS A 210 13.59 13.28 -3.66
C HIS A 210 12.83 14.47 -4.26
N GLN A 211 11.96 14.22 -5.24
CA GLN A 211 11.23 15.29 -5.92
C GLN A 211 10.25 16.02 -4.99
N VAL A 212 9.60 15.30 -4.07
CA VAL A 212 8.73 15.90 -3.04
C VAL A 212 9.56 16.74 -2.07
N ASP A 213 10.68 16.20 -1.55
CA ASP A 213 11.50 16.82 -0.51
C ASP A 213 12.37 17.99 -1.03
N LYS A 214 12.51 18.13 -2.36
CA LYS A 214 13.19 19.24 -3.05
C LYS A 214 12.50 20.60 -2.85
N GLY A 215 11.20 20.61 -2.51
CA GLY A 215 10.41 21.84 -2.34
C GLY A 215 9.74 21.94 -0.97
N PRO A 216 9.11 23.08 -0.68
CA PRO A 216 8.40 23.28 0.58
C PRO A 216 7.29 22.26 0.78
N VAL A 217 7.25 21.70 1.99
CA VAL A 217 6.18 20.83 2.46
C VAL A 217 5.60 21.44 3.75
N ASP A 218 4.31 21.72 3.74
CA ASP A 218 3.61 22.22 4.92
C ASP A 218 3.41 21.06 5.91
N ALA A 219 4.04 21.14 7.09
CA ALA A 219 4.04 20.06 8.08
C ALA A 219 2.68 19.82 8.76
N VAL A 220 1.72 20.76 8.64
CA VAL A 220 0.42 20.66 9.32
C VAL A 220 -0.68 20.17 8.36
N SER A 221 -0.76 20.75 7.18
CA SER A 221 -1.72 20.36 6.12
C SER A 221 -1.22 19.18 5.27
N GLY A 222 0.09 18.92 5.29
CA GLY A 222 0.73 17.93 4.43
C GLY A 222 0.73 18.32 2.95
N LYS A 223 0.51 19.60 2.59
CA LYS A 223 0.56 20.05 1.19
C LYS A 223 2.01 20.30 0.76
N ALA A 224 2.37 19.89 -0.45
CA ALA A 224 3.72 20.01 -1.00
C ALA A 224 3.75 20.81 -2.30
N LYS A 225 4.83 21.56 -2.55
CA LYS A 225 5.02 22.30 -3.80
C LYS A 225 5.17 21.38 -5.01
N TYR A 226 5.91 20.27 -4.85
CA TYR A 226 6.13 19.27 -5.88
C TYR A 226 5.35 18.01 -5.54
N THR A 227 4.29 17.74 -6.29
CA THR A 227 3.45 16.54 -6.15
C THR A 227 2.79 16.20 -7.48
N LEU A 228 2.23 15.00 -7.60
CA LEU A 228 1.33 14.59 -8.68
C LEU A 228 -0.15 14.65 -8.27
N ASN A 229 -0.43 14.92 -6.99
CA ASN A 229 -1.77 14.87 -6.44
C ASN A 229 -2.29 16.29 -6.17
N ASP A 230 -3.29 16.74 -6.94
CA ASP A 230 -3.87 18.09 -6.78
C ASP A 230 -4.36 18.38 -5.36
N ASN A 231 -4.94 17.40 -4.66
CA ASN A 231 -5.44 17.61 -3.30
C ASN A 231 -4.31 17.89 -2.29
N ARG A 232 -3.08 17.45 -2.59
CA ARG A 232 -1.89 17.70 -1.78
C ARG A 232 -1.04 18.85 -2.33
N LEU A 233 -1.49 19.56 -3.37
CA LEU A 233 -0.71 20.64 -3.97
C LEU A 233 -0.72 21.90 -3.09
N LEU A 234 0.48 22.40 -2.78
CA LEU A 234 0.65 23.69 -2.11
C LEU A 234 0.38 24.82 -3.11
N ARG A 235 -0.73 25.53 -2.91
CA ARG A 235 -1.20 26.59 -3.80
C ARG A 235 -0.62 27.96 -3.46
N GLU A 236 -0.19 28.18 -2.22
CA GLU A 236 0.45 29.44 -1.85
C GLU A 236 1.84 29.55 -2.47
N ASP A 237 2.22 30.77 -2.85
CA ASP A 237 3.54 31.06 -3.36
C ASP A 237 4.49 31.38 -2.21
N VAL A 238 5.08 30.31 -1.67
CA VAL A 238 6.04 30.39 -0.58
C VAL A 238 7.42 30.66 -1.19
N GLU A 239 7.99 31.81 -0.87
CA GLU A 239 9.41 32.09 -1.13
C GLU A 239 10.28 31.28 -0.17
N TYR A 240 11.30 30.63 -0.70
CA TYR A 240 12.25 29.84 0.09
C TYR A 240 13.64 29.88 -0.53
N ARG A 241 14.64 29.57 0.28
CA ARG A 241 16.05 29.44 -0.11
C ARG A 241 16.55 28.05 0.28
N THR A 242 17.33 27.46 -0.60
CA THR A 242 18.06 26.23 -0.28
C THR A 242 19.30 26.59 0.51
N LEU A 243 19.47 25.95 1.67
CA LEU A 243 20.63 26.10 2.54
C LEU A 243 21.47 24.81 2.48
N SER A 244 22.77 24.96 2.25
CA SER A 244 23.77 23.90 2.34
C SER A 244 24.34 23.89 3.76
N GLN A 245 24.23 22.77 4.46
CA GLN A 245 24.80 22.62 5.80
C GLN A 245 26.22 22.03 5.73
N THR A 246 27.01 22.14 6.80
CA THR A 246 28.36 21.54 6.85
C THR A 246 28.36 20.01 6.74
N VAL A 247 27.27 19.36 7.17
CA VAL A 247 26.94 17.99 6.76
C VAL A 247 26.29 18.12 5.38
N PRO A 248 26.73 17.42 4.33
CA PRO A 248 26.31 17.65 2.94
C PRO A 248 24.83 17.30 2.70
N THR A 249 23.93 18.11 3.27
CA THR A 249 22.48 17.97 3.27
C THR A 249 21.91 19.30 2.80
N LYS A 250 21.11 19.25 1.73
CA LYS A 250 20.35 20.40 1.23
C LYS A 250 19.02 20.46 2.01
N VAL A 251 18.80 21.56 2.71
CA VAL A 251 17.54 21.85 3.44
C VAL A 251 16.97 23.17 2.98
N LEU A 252 15.71 23.45 3.29
CA LEU A 252 15.07 24.72 2.97
C LEU A 252 15.00 25.60 4.22
N ASP A 253 15.16 26.91 4.06
CA ASP A 253 14.98 27.85 5.16
C ASP A 253 13.56 27.80 5.77
N CYS A 254 12.57 27.44 4.95
CA CYS A 254 11.19 27.21 5.35
C CYS A 254 10.91 25.80 5.91
N ASP A 255 11.89 24.89 6.04
CA ASP A 255 11.66 23.59 6.67
C ASP A 255 11.48 23.75 8.19
N THR A 256 10.53 23.01 8.78
CA THR A 256 10.42 22.86 10.24
C THR A 256 11.64 22.15 10.81
N ILE A 257 11.89 22.32 12.11
CA ILE A 257 13.01 21.64 12.77
C ILE A 257 12.90 20.12 12.68
N THR A 258 11.69 19.56 12.76
CA THR A 258 11.47 18.12 12.54
C THR A 258 11.79 17.68 11.12
N GLN A 259 11.35 18.43 10.09
CA GLN A 259 11.73 18.13 8.70
C GLN A 259 13.25 18.19 8.48
N VAL A 260 13.94 19.15 9.10
CA VAL A 260 15.40 19.25 9.03
C VAL A 260 16.06 18.04 9.70
N LYS A 261 15.59 17.61 10.88
CA LYS A 261 16.08 16.39 11.55
C LYS A 261 15.92 15.18 10.64
N GLU A 262 14.74 14.98 10.05
CA GLU A 262 14.46 13.87 9.13
C GLU A 262 15.40 13.86 7.92
N LYS A 263 15.61 15.02 7.27
CA LYS A 263 16.52 15.17 6.13
C LYS A 263 17.98 14.87 6.52
N ILE A 264 18.44 15.33 7.69
CA ILE A 264 19.81 15.05 8.16
C ILE A 264 19.98 13.58 8.51
N VAL A 265 19.02 12.96 9.21
CA VAL A 265 19.04 11.52 9.52
C VAL A 265 19.12 10.71 8.23
N GLU A 266 18.30 11.06 7.23
CA GLU A 266 18.30 10.37 5.96
C GLU A 266 19.63 10.50 5.20
N GLN A 267 20.23 11.69 5.19
CA GLN A 267 21.49 11.94 4.51
C GLN A 267 22.70 11.33 5.21
N THR A 268 22.70 11.30 6.56
CA THR A 268 23.81 10.76 7.35
C THR A 268 23.77 9.24 7.45
N LEU A 269 22.58 8.62 7.36
CA LEU A 269 22.36 7.18 7.49
C LEU A 269 21.78 6.56 6.21
N LYS A 270 22.17 7.07 5.04
CA LYS A 270 21.66 6.62 3.73
C LYS A 270 21.77 5.11 3.50
N GLY A 271 22.86 4.50 3.93
CA GLY A 271 23.14 3.06 3.79
C GLY A 271 22.51 2.18 4.88
N THR A 272 21.81 2.78 5.84
CA THR A 272 21.18 2.06 6.95
C THR A 272 19.68 1.92 6.69
N SER A 273 19.10 0.75 6.97
CA SER A 273 17.65 0.52 6.82
C SER A 273 16.83 1.42 7.74
N TYR A 274 15.62 1.80 7.33
CA TYR A 274 14.81 2.77 8.08
C TYR A 274 14.57 2.36 9.55
N SER A 275 14.31 1.08 9.81
CA SER A 275 14.03 0.58 11.18
C SER A 275 15.20 0.70 12.16
N GLN A 276 16.41 0.92 11.66
CA GLN A 276 17.63 1.09 12.47
C GLN A 276 18.00 2.57 12.70
N ARG A 277 17.31 3.50 12.04
CA ARG A 277 17.57 4.94 12.16
C ARG A 277 16.91 5.50 13.43
N PRO A 278 17.52 6.50 14.09
CA PRO A 278 16.86 7.19 15.20
C PRO A 278 15.62 7.94 14.70
N SER A 279 14.57 7.96 15.52
CA SER A 279 13.40 8.80 15.26
C SER A 279 13.79 10.28 15.40
N ALA A 280 13.13 11.15 14.63
CA ALA A 280 13.26 12.59 14.81
C ALA A 280 12.96 13.04 16.26
N ASP A 281 12.14 12.30 17.01
CA ASP A 281 11.80 12.59 18.41
C ASP A 281 12.91 12.18 19.41
N SER A 282 13.79 11.26 19.02
CA SER A 282 14.89 10.77 19.87
C SER A 282 16.16 11.60 19.75
N VAL A 283 16.17 12.61 18.88
CA VAL A 283 17.33 13.49 18.63
C VAL A 283 16.94 14.97 18.71
N HIS A 284 17.88 15.77 19.18
CA HIS A 284 17.84 17.22 19.14
C HIS A 284 18.64 17.74 17.95
N LEU A 285 18.18 18.83 17.34
CA LEU A 285 18.96 19.57 16.35
C LEU A 285 19.75 20.65 17.08
N GLU A 286 21.07 20.54 17.08
CA GLU A 286 21.97 21.54 17.66
C GLU A 286 22.60 22.38 16.54
N TRP A 287 22.42 23.70 16.61
CA TRP A 287 23.16 24.66 15.81
C TRP A 287 24.38 25.16 16.59
N ARG A 288 25.57 24.99 15.99
CA ARG A 288 26.85 25.45 16.55
C ARG A 288 27.22 26.79 15.92
N ALA A 289 26.84 27.88 16.59
CA ALA A 289 27.01 29.25 16.09
C ALA A 289 28.42 29.82 16.38
N GLY A 290 29.47 28.99 16.27
CA GLY A 290 30.85 29.39 16.52
C GLY A 290 31.05 30.04 17.90
N MET A 291 31.51 31.30 17.91
CA MET A 291 31.75 32.06 19.15
C MET A 291 30.47 32.38 19.95
N ALA A 292 29.29 32.28 19.34
CA ALA A 292 28.00 32.50 20.02
C ALA A 292 27.48 31.26 20.77
N GLY A 293 28.21 30.14 20.76
CA GLY A 293 27.89 28.92 21.49
C GLY A 293 26.99 27.94 20.72
N HIS A 294 26.29 27.09 21.47
CA HIS A 294 25.44 26.01 20.96
C HIS A 294 23.97 26.30 21.27
N LEU A 295 23.09 26.15 20.29
CA LEU A 295 21.65 26.35 20.44
C LEU A 295 20.88 25.10 20.00
N ILE A 296 20.03 24.57 20.88
CA ILE A 296 19.10 23.50 20.54
C ILE A 296 17.86 24.11 19.89
N LEU A 297 17.59 23.71 18.65
CA LEU A 297 16.41 24.12 17.90
C LEU A 297 15.27 23.14 18.13
N SER A 298 14.04 23.64 18.13
CA SER A 298 12.84 22.80 18.24
C SER A 298 11.68 23.40 17.46
N ASP A 299 10.70 22.58 17.08
CA ASP A 299 9.52 23.08 16.35
C ASP A 299 8.73 24.10 17.18
N GLN A 300 8.85 24.07 18.51
CA GLN A 300 8.21 25.00 19.41
C GLN A 300 9.07 25.30 20.63
N ASP A 301 9.27 26.58 20.90
CA ASP A 301 9.94 27.08 22.09
C ASP A 301 9.31 28.41 22.56
N LEU A 302 9.99 29.08 23.48
CA LEU A 302 9.57 30.38 24.02
C LEU A 302 9.60 31.50 22.96
N THR A 303 10.30 31.31 21.85
CA THR A 303 10.43 32.30 20.77
C THR A 303 9.38 32.12 19.68
N SER A 304 8.59 31.04 19.71
CA SER A 304 7.59 30.73 18.69
C SER A 304 6.56 31.85 18.50
N VAL A 305 6.30 32.19 17.23
CA VAL A 305 5.38 33.25 16.86
C VAL A 305 3.93 32.83 17.10
N VAL A 306 3.22 33.58 17.96
CA VAL A 306 1.78 33.40 18.24
C VAL A 306 0.99 34.57 17.64
N GLN A 307 -0.04 34.25 16.85
CA GLN A 307 -0.95 35.20 16.21
C GLN A 307 -2.39 34.84 16.56
N GLY A 308 -2.94 35.50 17.59
CA GLY A 308 -4.27 35.19 18.10
C GLY A 308 -4.37 33.74 18.57
N SER A 309 -5.29 32.96 18.01
CA SER A 309 -5.45 31.53 18.31
C SER A 309 -4.49 30.62 17.53
N TRP A 310 -3.49 31.16 16.84
CA TRP A 310 -2.58 30.39 15.98
C TRP A 310 -1.14 30.47 16.48
N LYS A 311 -0.42 29.35 16.47
CA LYS A 311 1.02 29.27 16.75
C LYS A 311 1.74 28.69 15.54
N ARG A 312 2.76 29.41 15.06
CA ARG A 312 3.58 28.95 13.93
C ARG A 312 4.62 27.95 14.43
N LEU A 313 4.84 26.86 13.69
CA LEU A 313 5.99 25.98 13.89
C LEU A 313 7.28 26.72 13.51
N ASN A 314 8.31 26.58 14.34
CA ASN A 314 9.61 27.20 14.10
C ASN A 314 10.32 26.52 12.92
N THR A 315 11.01 27.34 12.12
CA THR A 315 11.78 26.91 10.93
C THR A 315 13.24 27.37 11.04
N LEU A 316 14.11 26.96 10.12
CA LEU A 316 15.47 27.51 10.05
C LEU A 316 15.48 29.03 9.85
N GLN A 317 14.55 29.54 9.05
CA GLN A 317 14.35 30.98 8.83
C GLN A 317 13.95 31.71 10.12
N HIS A 318 13.12 31.09 10.98
CA HIS A 318 12.73 31.65 12.28
C HIS A 318 13.97 31.92 13.15
N TYR A 319 14.90 30.97 13.20
CA TYR A 319 16.16 31.10 13.93
C TYR A 319 17.24 31.87 13.16
N LYS A 320 16.96 32.29 11.92
CA LYS A 320 17.91 32.96 11.02
C LYS A 320 19.21 32.17 10.80
N VAL A 321 19.10 30.85 10.69
CA VAL A 321 20.25 29.98 10.44
C VAL A 321 20.84 30.32 9.06
N PRO A 322 22.12 30.72 8.97
CA PRO A 322 22.73 31.11 7.70
C PRO A 322 23.06 29.89 6.81
N ASP A 323 23.29 30.16 5.53
CA ASP A 323 23.87 29.16 4.62
C ASP A 323 25.29 28.79 5.07
N GLY A 324 25.66 27.51 4.96
CA GLY A 324 26.94 26.98 5.46
C GLY A 324 26.99 26.79 6.99
N ALA A 325 25.88 26.93 7.71
CA ALA A 325 25.85 26.73 9.15
C ALA A 325 26.24 25.30 9.57
N THR A 326 26.86 25.19 10.75
CA THR A 326 27.17 23.90 11.37
C THR A 326 26.01 23.44 12.23
N VAL A 327 25.26 22.45 11.74
CA VAL A 327 24.19 21.77 12.47
C VAL A 327 24.54 20.31 12.71
N THR A 328 24.15 19.77 13.86
CA THR A 328 24.38 18.36 14.20
C THR A 328 23.20 17.77 14.96
N LEU A 329 23.07 16.45 14.91
CA LEU A 329 22.07 15.70 15.68
C LEU A 329 22.69 15.21 16.98
N VAL A 330 22.06 15.57 18.10
CA VAL A 330 22.48 15.15 19.44
C VAL A 330 21.43 14.21 20.01
N SER A 331 21.85 13.06 20.55
CA SER A 331 20.93 12.14 21.21
C SER A 331 20.24 12.82 22.39
N ARG A 332 18.93 12.64 22.49
CA ARG A 332 18.14 13.03 23.66
C ARG A 332 18.42 12.02 24.78
N GLN A 333 19.60 12.08 25.39
CA GLN A 333 19.90 11.27 26.56
C GLN A 333 18.91 11.63 27.68
N SER A 334 18.25 10.62 28.25
CA SER A 334 17.45 10.73 29.46
C SER A 334 18.33 11.08 30.65
N LYS A 335 18.83 12.31 30.72
CA LYS A 335 19.28 12.85 32.01
C LYS A 335 18.02 12.97 32.87
N GLN A 336 18.03 12.27 34.00
CA GLN A 336 17.02 12.35 35.04
C GLN A 336 16.65 13.82 35.29
N ILE A 337 15.53 14.23 34.74
CA ILE A 337 14.76 15.34 35.29
C ILE A 337 13.77 14.63 36.20
N HIS A 338 13.88 14.86 37.51
CA HIS A 338 12.89 14.45 38.49
C HIS A 338 11.51 14.82 37.95
N HIS A 339 10.78 13.82 37.47
CA HIS A 339 9.38 13.96 37.15
C HIS A 339 8.66 13.64 38.44
N ASP A 340 8.14 14.67 39.12
CA ASP A 340 7.11 14.44 40.12
C ASP A 340 6.01 13.61 39.48
N SER A 341 5.68 12.54 40.17
CA SER A 341 4.76 11.49 39.79
C SER A 341 3.36 12.06 39.50
N HIS A 342 2.89 11.88 38.27
CA HIS A 342 1.47 11.65 38.05
C HIS A 342 1.32 10.45 37.12
N ASP A 343 0.78 9.38 37.71
CA ASP A 343 0.49 8.10 37.09
C ASP A 343 -0.32 8.26 35.80
N TYR A 344 0.17 7.63 34.73
CA TYR A 344 -0.58 7.44 33.50
C TYR A 344 -0.80 5.95 33.27
N ILE A 345 -2.05 5.51 33.43
CA ILE A 345 -2.53 4.18 33.08
C ILE A 345 -2.95 4.20 31.59
N PRO A 346 -2.46 3.31 30.72
CA PRO A 346 -2.85 3.28 29.32
C PRO A 346 -4.06 2.37 29.10
N GLY A 347 -5.18 2.97 28.70
CA GLY A 347 -6.32 2.24 28.14
C GLY A 347 -7.64 2.95 28.40
N GLU A 348 -8.10 3.74 27.43
CA GLU A 348 -9.48 3.75 26.92
C GLU A 348 -9.73 5.00 26.06
N THR A 349 -10.22 4.74 24.84
CA THR A 349 -10.82 5.72 23.94
C THR A 349 -12.06 6.35 24.57
N TYR A 350 -11.88 7.43 25.32
CA TYR A 350 -12.93 8.40 25.59
C TYR A 350 -12.52 9.76 25.04
N LYS A 351 -13.23 10.22 23.99
CA LYS A 351 -13.26 11.64 23.64
C LYS A 351 -14.00 12.36 24.78
N PRO A 352 -13.35 13.24 25.56
CA PRO A 352 -14.09 14.10 26.47
C PRO A 352 -14.78 15.16 25.61
N LYS A 353 -16.10 15.02 25.46
CA LYS A 353 -16.95 16.12 25.04
C LYS A 353 -17.01 17.13 26.19
N TYR A 354 -16.75 18.40 25.87
CA TYR A 354 -16.93 19.60 26.69
C TYR A 354 -15.86 19.93 27.74
N PHE A 355 -14.68 20.35 27.26
CA PHE A 355 -13.96 21.50 27.82
C PHE A 355 -13.40 22.33 26.65
N LYS A 356 -14.00 23.50 26.38
CA LYS A 356 -13.47 24.51 25.45
C LYS A 356 -12.49 25.40 26.22
N GLU A 357 -11.31 24.89 26.52
CA GLU A 357 -10.15 25.75 26.76
C GLU A 357 -9.49 26.10 25.43
N ASN A 358 -9.01 27.33 25.30
CA ASN A 358 -8.37 27.90 24.11
C ASN A 358 -7.23 27.02 23.55
N ARG A 359 -7.54 25.98 22.78
CA ARG A 359 -6.52 25.23 22.04
C ARG A 359 -5.99 26.10 20.91
N VAL A 360 -4.81 26.67 21.14
CA VAL A 360 -4.03 27.35 20.11
C VAL A 360 -3.79 26.37 18.97
N LYS A 361 -4.27 26.69 17.77
CA LYS A 361 -4.11 25.89 16.55
C LYS A 361 -2.71 26.08 15.98
N GLN A 362 -2.10 25.01 15.48
CA GLN A 362 -0.77 25.07 14.88
C GLN A 362 -0.86 25.32 13.37
N TRP A 363 0.12 26.02 12.80
CA TRP A 363 0.28 26.21 11.35
C TRP A 363 1.77 26.27 10.99
N HIS A 364 2.10 26.00 9.72
CA HIS A 364 3.48 26.04 9.23
C HIS A 364 3.68 27.09 8.13
N LEU A 365 3.27 26.75 6.90
CA LEU A 365 3.32 27.63 5.73
C LEU A 365 1.95 28.28 5.53
N VAL A 366 0.87 27.51 5.70
CA VAL A 366 -0.51 27.97 5.45
C VAL A 366 -1.38 27.78 6.70
N LYS A 367 -2.19 28.80 7.04
CA LYS A 367 -3.21 28.67 8.09
C LYS A 367 -4.47 27.99 7.54
N ALA A 368 -4.94 26.94 8.21
CA ALA A 368 -6.20 26.29 7.86
C ALA A 368 -7.38 27.24 8.16
N GLY A 369 -7.81 27.99 7.14
CA GLY A 369 -8.85 29.03 7.21
C GLY A 369 -8.59 30.27 6.35
N GLU A 370 -7.36 30.45 5.83
CA GLU A 370 -7.01 31.49 4.84
C GLU A 370 -7.11 30.97 3.39
N GLU A 371 -7.70 29.79 3.15
CA GLU A 371 -8.34 29.53 1.85
C GLU A 371 -9.56 30.45 1.76
N ALA A 372 -9.39 31.59 1.07
CA ALA A 372 -10.39 32.63 0.87
C ALA A 372 -11.85 32.12 0.99
N GLU A 373 -12.50 32.38 2.13
CA GLU A 373 -13.94 32.61 2.12
C GLU A 373 -14.14 33.82 1.20
N LEU A 374 -14.36 33.55 -0.09
CA LEU A 374 -14.89 34.54 -1.01
C LEU A 374 -16.12 35.17 -0.35
N PRO A 375 -16.29 36.50 -0.46
CA PRO A 375 -17.31 37.21 0.27
C PRO A 375 -18.66 36.55 0.01
N LYS A 376 -19.32 36.10 1.09
CA LYS A 376 -20.66 35.50 1.06
C LYS A 376 -21.65 36.51 0.48
N HIS A 377 -21.72 36.60 -0.85
CA HIS A 377 -22.80 37.30 -1.53
C HIS A 377 -24.04 36.40 -1.54
N ARG A 378 -25.06 36.94 -0.87
CA ARG A 378 -26.45 36.51 -0.71
C ARG A 378 -26.97 35.49 -1.73
N ARG A 379 -27.45 34.36 -1.19
CA ARG A 379 -28.51 33.45 -1.71
C ARG A 379 -28.64 33.39 -3.25
N GLY A 380 -27.85 32.51 -3.88
CA GLY A 380 -28.04 32.01 -5.25
C GLY A 380 -28.41 30.53 -5.28
N SER A 381 -29.19 30.13 -6.29
CA SER A 381 -29.87 28.84 -6.50
C SER A 381 -28.95 27.60 -6.47
N LEU A 382 -29.52 26.41 -6.24
CA LEU A 382 -28.85 25.08 -6.27
C LEU A 382 -28.02 24.80 -7.53
N ARG A 383 -28.25 25.53 -8.63
CA ARG A 383 -27.44 25.47 -9.86
C ARG A 383 -26.04 26.10 -9.75
N ASP A 384 -25.82 27.04 -8.83
CA ASP A 384 -24.51 27.68 -8.66
C ASP A 384 -23.53 26.83 -7.83
N LYS A 385 -24.03 25.99 -6.92
CA LYS A 385 -23.21 25.01 -6.19
C LYS A 385 -22.59 23.93 -7.09
N GLU A 386 -23.23 23.60 -8.21
CA GLU A 386 -22.66 22.69 -9.21
C GLU A 386 -21.59 23.38 -10.07
N ARG A 387 -21.69 24.70 -10.31
CA ARG A 387 -20.67 25.48 -11.02
C ARG A 387 -19.45 25.81 -10.16
N GLU A 388 -19.58 25.89 -8.84
CA GLU A 388 -18.46 26.17 -7.93
C GLU A 388 -17.43 25.03 -7.82
N ARG A 389 -17.82 23.78 -8.10
CA ARG A 389 -16.89 22.63 -8.15
C ARG A 389 -16.00 22.59 -9.40
N ALA A 390 -16.28 23.45 -10.39
CA ALA A 390 -15.56 23.51 -11.66
C ALA A 390 -14.69 24.78 -11.79
N LYS A 391 -14.09 25.27 -10.69
CA LYS A 391 -13.01 26.24 -10.81
C LYS A 391 -11.78 25.52 -11.37
N ALA A 392 -11.58 25.68 -12.68
CA ALA A 392 -10.38 25.22 -13.37
C ALA A 392 -9.16 25.59 -12.54
N ILE A 393 -8.31 24.60 -12.27
CA ILE A 393 -7.05 24.84 -11.58
C ILE A 393 -6.28 25.91 -12.35
N PRO A 394 -5.83 26.98 -11.68
CA PRO A 394 -4.95 27.97 -12.31
C PRO A 394 -3.80 27.29 -13.05
N GLU A 395 -3.55 27.72 -14.28
CA GLU A 395 -2.58 27.14 -15.21
C GLU A 395 -1.18 26.94 -14.57
N ILE A 396 -0.78 27.86 -13.69
CA ILE A 396 0.46 27.80 -12.92
C ILE A 396 0.59 26.53 -12.05
N TYR A 397 -0.51 26.01 -11.51
CA TYR A 397 -0.50 24.79 -10.72
C TYR A 397 -0.47 23.54 -11.60
N LEU A 398 -1.18 23.59 -12.74
CA LEU A 398 -1.16 22.49 -13.70
C LEU A 398 0.22 22.32 -14.33
N THR A 399 0.93 23.42 -14.61
CA THR A 399 2.34 23.39 -15.07
C THR A 399 3.28 22.82 -14.00
N ARG A 400 3.06 23.07 -12.70
CA ARG A 400 3.81 22.41 -11.60
C ARG A 400 3.59 20.90 -11.60
N LEU A 401 2.34 20.44 -11.69
CA LEU A 401 2.00 19.01 -11.75
C LEU A 401 2.62 18.34 -12.99
N LEU A 402 2.54 18.99 -14.16
CA LEU A 402 3.15 18.50 -15.40
C LEU A 402 4.68 18.44 -15.32
N SER A 403 5.32 19.39 -14.61
CA SER A 403 6.75 19.36 -14.35
C SER A 403 7.14 18.08 -13.60
N VAL A 404 6.47 17.82 -12.47
CA VAL A 404 6.71 16.62 -11.65
C VAL A 404 6.41 15.34 -12.44
N LYS A 405 5.33 15.33 -13.25
CA LYS A 405 4.99 14.20 -14.13
C LYS A 405 6.10 13.92 -15.13
N GLY A 406 6.58 14.95 -15.81
CA GLY A 406 7.67 14.85 -16.78
C GLY A 406 8.97 14.35 -16.16
N THR A 407 9.33 14.86 -14.97
CA THR A 407 10.53 14.45 -14.23
C THR A 407 10.47 13.00 -13.76
N LEU A 408 9.31 12.48 -13.37
CA LEU A 408 9.17 11.10 -12.89
C LEU A 408 8.85 10.09 -14.01
N GLN A 409 8.58 10.54 -15.23
CA GLN A 409 8.05 9.71 -16.32
C GLN A 409 8.91 8.49 -16.64
N LYS A 410 10.24 8.64 -16.70
CA LYS A 410 11.14 7.51 -17.01
C LYS A 410 11.03 6.40 -15.97
N PHE A 411 11.02 6.73 -14.68
CA PHE A 411 10.93 5.75 -13.60
C PHE A 411 9.58 5.01 -13.61
N VAL A 412 8.49 5.71 -13.97
CA VAL A 412 7.17 5.09 -14.16
C VAL A 412 7.17 4.14 -15.35
N ASP A 413 7.76 4.56 -16.48
CA ASP A 413 7.87 3.75 -17.69
C ASP A 413 8.72 2.49 -17.48
N ASP A 414 9.87 2.63 -16.82
CA ASP A 414 10.77 1.53 -16.48
C ASP A 414 10.02 0.52 -15.61
N LEU A 415 9.32 0.98 -14.57
CA LEU A 415 8.56 0.11 -13.67
C LEU A 415 7.44 -0.63 -14.41
N PHE A 416 6.64 0.09 -15.20
CA PHE A 416 5.54 -0.54 -15.94
C PHE A 416 6.07 -1.54 -16.97
N THR A 417 7.22 -1.26 -17.57
CA THR A 417 7.90 -2.20 -18.47
C THR A 417 8.34 -3.45 -17.72
N VAL A 418 8.94 -3.33 -16.53
CA VAL A 418 9.35 -4.52 -15.75
C VAL A 418 8.14 -5.36 -15.32
N ILE A 419 7.00 -4.74 -14.98
CA ILE A 419 5.79 -5.46 -14.57
C ILE A 419 5.05 -6.10 -15.75
N LEU A 420 4.97 -5.40 -16.89
CA LEU A 420 4.13 -5.76 -18.05
C LEU A 420 4.94 -6.22 -19.27
N SER A 421 6.21 -6.62 -19.10
CA SER A 421 7.00 -7.19 -20.19
C SER A 421 7.23 -8.68 -20.00
N THR A 422 7.43 -9.35 -21.12
CA THR A 422 7.86 -10.75 -21.26
C THR A 422 9.33 -10.84 -21.68
N SER A 423 10.06 -9.71 -21.65
CA SER A 423 11.50 -9.66 -21.94
C SER A 423 12.35 -10.38 -20.90
N GLN A 424 11.84 -10.48 -19.68
CA GLN A 424 12.36 -11.36 -18.64
C GLN A 424 11.49 -12.62 -18.56
N PRO A 425 12.03 -13.77 -18.07
CA PRO A 425 11.23 -14.97 -17.87
C PRO A 425 9.99 -14.68 -17.04
N VAL A 426 8.80 -14.97 -17.59
CA VAL A 426 7.53 -14.80 -16.88
C VAL A 426 7.53 -15.73 -15.66
N PRO A 427 7.18 -15.25 -14.46
CA PRO A 427 7.11 -16.12 -13.30
C PRO A 427 6.16 -17.30 -13.53
N LEU A 428 6.62 -18.51 -13.19
CA LEU A 428 5.90 -19.76 -13.42
C LEU A 428 4.45 -19.71 -12.91
N ALA A 429 4.26 -19.14 -11.72
CA ALA A 429 2.95 -18.97 -11.09
C ALA A 429 1.99 -18.07 -11.89
N VAL A 430 2.49 -17.04 -12.58
CA VAL A 430 1.63 -16.16 -13.42
C VAL A 430 1.12 -16.93 -14.62
N LYS A 431 2.01 -17.64 -15.32
CA LYS A 431 1.63 -18.47 -16.48
C LYS A 431 0.64 -19.55 -16.05
N TYR A 432 1.00 -20.34 -15.04
CA TYR A 432 0.16 -21.41 -14.51
C TYR A 432 -1.24 -20.91 -14.09
N PHE A 433 -1.31 -19.77 -13.41
CA PHE A 433 -2.58 -19.20 -12.97
C PHE A 433 -3.40 -18.60 -14.12
N PHE A 434 -2.76 -17.98 -15.12
CA PHE A 434 -3.47 -17.45 -16.29
C PHE A 434 -4.01 -18.56 -17.18
N ASP A 435 -3.28 -19.66 -17.34
CA ASP A 435 -3.77 -20.85 -18.03
C ASP A 435 -4.96 -21.47 -17.27
N LEU A 436 -4.90 -21.54 -15.94
CA LEU A 436 -6.03 -21.97 -15.12
C LEU A 436 -7.29 -21.11 -15.37
N LEU A 437 -7.16 -19.77 -15.46
CA LEU A 437 -8.29 -18.89 -15.75
C LEU A 437 -8.85 -19.11 -17.16
N ASP A 438 -7.97 -19.34 -18.15
CA ASP A 438 -8.36 -19.64 -19.52
C ASP A 438 -9.10 -20.98 -19.61
N ASP A 439 -8.63 -22.00 -18.89
CA ASP A 439 -9.27 -23.32 -18.79
C ASP A 439 -10.64 -23.25 -18.09
N GLN A 440 -10.75 -22.50 -16.98
CA GLN A 440 -12.02 -22.27 -16.31
C GLN A 440 -13.02 -21.54 -17.22
N ALA A 441 -12.57 -20.53 -17.98
CA ALA A 441 -13.42 -19.85 -18.95
C ALA A 441 -13.91 -20.82 -20.03
N ALA A 442 -13.03 -21.68 -20.56
CA ALA A 442 -13.39 -22.68 -21.56
C ALA A 442 -14.40 -23.72 -21.02
N GLN A 443 -14.17 -24.26 -19.83
CA GLN A 443 -15.06 -25.24 -19.18
C GLN A 443 -16.48 -24.69 -18.96
N HIS A 444 -16.60 -23.40 -18.68
CA HIS A 444 -17.88 -22.72 -18.46
C HIS A 444 -18.45 -22.03 -19.72
N ASN A 445 -17.89 -22.30 -20.91
CA ASN A 445 -18.33 -21.74 -22.20
C ASN A 445 -18.29 -20.19 -22.25
N ILE A 446 -17.34 -19.57 -21.55
CA ILE A 446 -17.12 -18.12 -21.58
C ILE A 446 -16.21 -17.80 -22.77
N THR A 447 -16.82 -17.33 -23.86
CA THR A 447 -16.11 -17.00 -25.10
C THR A 447 -15.74 -15.52 -25.23
N ASP A 448 -16.26 -14.65 -24.36
CA ASP A 448 -16.01 -13.21 -24.37
C ASP A 448 -14.58 -12.87 -23.88
N PRO A 449 -13.68 -12.37 -24.75
CA PRO A 449 -12.31 -12.05 -24.36
C PRO A 449 -12.22 -10.95 -23.30
N GLU A 450 -13.20 -10.04 -23.25
CA GLU A 450 -13.25 -8.98 -22.23
C GLU A 450 -13.40 -9.57 -20.83
N THR A 451 -14.20 -10.63 -20.69
CA THR A 451 -14.39 -11.29 -19.40
C THR A 451 -13.10 -11.92 -18.89
N ILE A 452 -12.37 -12.64 -19.76
CA ILE A 452 -11.09 -13.27 -19.43
C ILE A 452 -10.03 -12.22 -19.06
N HIS A 453 -9.96 -11.12 -19.82
CA HIS A 453 -9.09 -9.99 -19.51
C HIS A 453 -9.39 -9.40 -18.13
N ILE A 454 -10.67 -9.22 -17.80
CA ILE A 454 -11.10 -8.73 -16.48
C ILE A 454 -10.65 -9.69 -15.38
N TRP A 455 -10.77 -11.01 -15.56
CA TRP A 455 -10.32 -12.00 -14.58
C TRP A 455 -8.81 -11.92 -14.33
N LYS A 456 -8.01 -11.84 -15.41
CA LYS A 456 -6.54 -11.68 -15.32
C LYS A 456 -6.16 -10.37 -14.63
N THR A 457 -6.84 -9.27 -14.96
CA THR A 457 -6.65 -7.95 -14.35
C THR A 457 -7.00 -7.95 -12.86
N ASN A 458 -8.15 -8.50 -12.50
CA ASN A 458 -8.66 -8.56 -11.15
C ASN A 458 -7.88 -9.53 -10.25
N SER A 459 -7.19 -10.52 -10.81
CA SER A 459 -6.44 -11.53 -10.05
C SER A 459 -5.01 -11.11 -9.72
N LEU A 460 -4.31 -10.49 -10.67
CA LEU A 460 -2.87 -10.16 -10.53
C LEU A 460 -2.61 -8.65 -10.44
N PRO A 461 -2.79 -7.82 -11.50
CA PRO A 461 -2.54 -6.38 -11.44
C PRO A 461 -3.22 -5.67 -10.27
N LEU A 462 -4.52 -5.86 -10.09
CA LEU A 462 -5.28 -5.08 -9.11
C LEU A 462 -5.13 -5.58 -7.67
N ARG A 463 -4.76 -6.84 -7.48
CA ARG A 463 -4.63 -7.45 -6.14
C ARG A 463 -3.21 -7.45 -5.62
N PHE A 464 -2.26 -7.77 -6.49
CA PHE A 464 -0.85 -7.86 -6.13
C PHE A 464 -0.13 -6.56 -6.49
N TRP A 465 -0.01 -6.22 -7.77
CA TRP A 465 0.83 -5.11 -8.22
C TRP A 465 0.41 -3.74 -7.69
N ILE A 466 -0.88 -3.43 -7.72
CA ILE A 466 -1.41 -2.18 -7.13
C ILE A 466 -1.11 -2.10 -5.63
N ASN A 467 -1.24 -3.22 -4.92
CA ASN A 467 -1.01 -3.24 -3.48
C ASN A 467 0.47 -3.01 -3.15
N ILE A 468 1.37 -3.62 -3.90
CA ILE A 468 2.81 -3.45 -3.77
C ILE A 468 3.24 -2.01 -4.14
N LEU A 469 2.74 -1.49 -5.26
CA LEU A 469 3.05 -0.13 -5.74
C LEU A 469 2.61 0.96 -4.75
N LYS A 470 1.46 0.78 -4.11
CA LYS A 470 0.95 1.74 -3.11
C LYS A 470 1.64 1.64 -1.75
N ASN A 471 2.32 0.53 -1.48
CA ASN A 471 2.88 0.25 -0.17
C ASN A 471 4.34 -0.22 -0.32
N PRO A 472 5.29 0.67 -0.65
CA PRO A 472 6.70 0.32 -0.81
C PRO A 472 7.30 -0.31 0.46
N GLN A 473 6.75 0.01 1.63
CA GLN A 473 7.08 -0.62 2.89
C GLN A 473 6.75 -2.12 2.93
N PHE A 474 5.97 -2.68 2.01
CA PHE A 474 5.80 -4.13 1.98
C PHE A 474 7.04 -4.85 1.45
N ILE A 475 7.84 -4.21 0.61
CA ILE A 475 9.06 -4.79 0.03
C ILE A 475 10.30 -4.28 0.75
N PHE A 476 10.35 -2.98 1.07
CA PHE A 476 11.56 -2.34 1.54
C PHE A 476 11.42 -1.89 3.00
N ASP A 477 12.54 -1.85 3.72
CA ASP A 477 12.60 -1.21 5.02
C ASP A 477 12.76 0.31 4.87
N VAL A 478 11.66 0.94 4.43
CA VAL A 478 11.52 2.37 4.19
C VAL A 478 10.27 2.91 4.87
N GLN A 479 10.23 4.22 5.07
CA GLN A 479 9.03 4.94 5.45
C GLN A 479 8.62 5.87 4.32
N ALA A 480 7.41 5.70 3.81
CA ALA A 480 6.78 6.65 2.90
C ALA A 480 6.09 7.75 3.72
N SER A 481 6.24 9.00 3.29
CA SER A 481 5.47 10.11 3.83
C SER A 481 4.09 10.17 3.16
N ASP A 482 3.13 10.82 3.80
CA ASP A 482 1.80 11.10 3.25
C ASP A 482 1.81 11.66 1.82
N ASN A 483 2.82 12.46 1.49
CA ASN A 483 3.00 13.04 0.16
C ASN A 483 3.51 12.02 -0.85
N VAL A 484 4.47 11.19 -0.47
CA VAL A 484 4.95 10.08 -1.30
C VAL A 484 3.81 9.10 -1.57
N ASP A 485 3.02 8.74 -0.56
CA ASP A 485 1.84 7.87 -0.70
C ASP A 485 0.78 8.47 -1.63
N ALA A 486 0.58 9.79 -1.56
CA ALA A 486 -0.34 10.50 -2.44
C ALA A 486 0.12 10.48 -3.90
N VAL A 487 1.43 10.56 -4.17
CA VAL A 487 2.03 10.46 -5.51
C VAL A 487 1.95 9.02 -6.03
N LEU A 488 2.34 8.03 -5.22
CA LEU A 488 2.23 6.60 -5.55
C LEU A 488 0.79 6.21 -5.85
N SER A 489 -0.19 6.78 -5.14
CA SER A 489 -1.61 6.55 -5.40
C SER A 489 -2.06 7.07 -6.77
N VAL A 490 -1.48 8.17 -7.27
CA VAL A 490 -1.74 8.66 -8.63
C VAL A 490 -1.19 7.69 -9.67
N ILE A 491 0.07 7.26 -9.49
CA ILE A 491 0.74 6.32 -10.41
C ILE A 491 0.01 4.97 -10.40
N ALA A 492 -0.42 4.47 -9.24
CA ALA A 492 -1.21 3.26 -9.11
C ALA A 492 -2.57 3.38 -9.82
N GLN A 493 -3.23 4.54 -9.73
CA GLN A 493 -4.47 4.76 -10.48
C GLN A 493 -4.21 4.75 -12.00
N THR A 494 -3.11 5.33 -12.47
CA THR A 494 -2.69 5.25 -13.88
C THR A 494 -2.43 3.81 -14.33
N PHE A 495 -1.76 3.00 -13.51
CA PHE A 495 -1.56 1.57 -13.77
C PHE A 495 -2.89 0.82 -13.88
N MET A 496 -3.81 1.08 -12.94
CA MET A 496 -5.15 0.50 -12.94
C MET A 496 -5.94 0.89 -14.19
N ASP A 497 -5.94 2.17 -14.57
CA ASP A 497 -6.64 2.68 -15.75
C ASP A 497 -6.06 2.05 -17.04
N SER A 498 -4.75 1.76 -17.06
CA SER A 498 -4.07 1.06 -18.15
C SER A 498 -4.47 -0.41 -18.29
N CYS A 499 -4.96 -1.04 -17.21
CA CYS A 499 -5.47 -2.41 -17.27
C CYS A 499 -6.94 -2.49 -17.70
N THR A 500 -7.66 -1.36 -17.79
CA THR A 500 -9.08 -1.36 -18.18
C THR A 500 -9.26 -1.43 -19.70
N ILE A 501 -10.25 -2.18 -20.17
CA ILE A 501 -10.61 -2.23 -21.61
C ILE A 501 -11.37 -0.97 -22.02
N ALA A 502 -12.27 -0.48 -21.16
CA ALA A 502 -13.14 0.67 -21.46
C ALA A 502 -12.36 1.91 -21.92
N ASP A 503 -12.89 2.59 -22.95
CA ASP A 503 -12.32 3.83 -23.46
C ASP A 503 -12.17 4.89 -22.38
N HIS A 504 -11.01 5.53 -22.36
CA HIS A 504 -10.68 6.57 -21.40
C HIS A 504 -11.38 7.88 -21.77
N LYS A 505 -12.66 8.00 -21.42
CA LYS A 505 -13.45 9.22 -21.68
C LYS A 505 -13.05 10.31 -20.69
N LEU A 506 -12.37 11.35 -21.17
CA LEU A 506 -12.10 12.54 -20.38
C LEU A 506 -13.18 13.60 -20.64
N GLY A 507 -13.35 14.48 -19.66
CA GLY A 507 -14.17 15.67 -19.75
C GLY A 507 -13.56 16.76 -18.89
N ARG A 508 -14.20 17.94 -18.87
CA ARG A 508 -13.76 19.05 -18.00
C ARG A 508 -13.85 18.71 -16.51
N ASP A 509 -14.74 17.77 -16.16
CA ASP A 509 -14.95 17.31 -14.78
C ASP A 509 -14.11 16.07 -14.43
N SER A 510 -13.23 15.62 -15.34
CA SER A 510 -12.32 14.51 -15.05
C SER A 510 -11.32 14.93 -13.97
N PRO A 511 -11.01 14.04 -13.00
CA PRO A 511 -9.96 14.30 -12.02
C PRO A 511 -8.64 14.66 -12.72
N ILE A 512 -7.92 15.68 -12.21
CA ILE A 512 -6.67 16.14 -12.82
C ILE A 512 -5.64 15.02 -12.95
N ASN A 513 -5.57 14.14 -11.95
CA ASN A 513 -4.69 12.98 -11.96
C ASN A 513 -4.90 12.09 -13.20
N LYS A 514 -6.15 11.98 -13.70
CA LYS A 514 -6.47 11.26 -14.94
C LYS A 514 -6.07 12.04 -16.20
N LEU A 515 -6.21 13.37 -16.16
CA LEU A 515 -5.77 14.23 -17.26
C LEU A 515 -4.25 14.17 -17.45
N LEU A 516 -3.47 14.13 -16.36
CA LEU A 516 -2.01 14.12 -16.41
C LEU A 516 -1.42 12.96 -17.23
N TYR A 517 -2.02 11.77 -17.14
CA TYR A 517 -1.53 10.55 -17.83
C TYR A 517 -2.39 10.13 -19.02
N ALA A 518 -3.35 10.96 -19.42
CA ALA A 518 -4.31 10.67 -20.50
C ALA A 518 -3.65 10.20 -21.80
N ARG A 519 -2.51 10.79 -22.18
CA ARG A 519 -1.77 10.49 -23.42
C ARG A 519 -0.94 9.21 -23.32
N ASP A 520 -0.54 8.83 -22.11
CA ASP A 520 0.32 7.67 -21.85
C ASP A 520 -0.51 6.38 -21.72
N ILE A 521 -1.73 6.47 -21.18
CA ILE A 521 -2.64 5.33 -20.95
C ILE A 521 -2.85 4.46 -22.20
N PRO A 522 -3.11 4.99 -23.41
CA PRO A 522 -3.25 4.14 -24.61
C PRO A 522 -2.02 3.28 -24.90
N ARG A 523 -0.80 3.81 -24.68
CA ARG A 523 0.44 3.04 -24.86
C ARG A 523 0.53 1.94 -23.80
N TYR A 524 0.23 2.24 -22.54
CA TYR A 524 0.24 1.24 -21.47
C TYR A 524 -0.84 0.17 -21.65
N LYS A 525 -2.02 0.51 -22.17
CA LYS A 525 -3.05 -0.47 -22.55
C LYS A 525 -2.53 -1.48 -23.58
N GLN A 526 -1.83 -0.99 -24.62
CA GLN A 526 -1.18 -1.88 -25.59
C GLN A 526 -0.11 -2.78 -24.94
N MET A 527 0.61 -2.29 -23.93
CA MET A 527 1.55 -3.14 -23.17
C MET A 527 0.81 -4.24 -22.41
N VAL A 528 -0.32 -3.95 -21.76
CA VAL A 528 -1.14 -4.96 -21.07
C VAL A 528 -1.70 -6.00 -22.05
N GLU A 529 -2.22 -5.57 -23.19
CA GLU A 529 -2.75 -6.47 -24.23
C GLU A 529 -1.67 -7.41 -24.75
N ARG A 530 -0.47 -6.88 -25.05
CA ARG A 530 0.68 -7.69 -25.46
C ARG A 530 1.13 -8.65 -24.36
N TYR A 531 1.24 -8.17 -23.12
CA TYR A 531 1.61 -8.99 -21.98
C TYR A 531 0.71 -10.23 -21.83
N TYR A 532 -0.60 -10.06 -21.90
CA TYR A 532 -1.54 -11.18 -21.83
C TYR A 532 -1.49 -12.10 -23.05
N SER A 533 -1.31 -11.54 -24.25
CA SER A 533 -1.14 -12.32 -25.48
C SER A 533 0.13 -13.17 -25.44
N ASP A 534 1.25 -12.57 -25.07
CA ASP A 534 2.56 -13.23 -25.03
C ASP A 534 2.55 -14.36 -23.99
N ILE A 535 2.04 -14.13 -22.78
CA ILE A 535 1.91 -15.18 -21.75
C ILE A 535 1.05 -16.34 -22.26
N ARG A 536 -0.06 -16.05 -22.94
CA ARG A 536 -0.92 -17.10 -23.50
C ARG A 536 -0.19 -17.95 -24.54
N GLN A 537 0.72 -17.36 -25.31
CA GLN A 537 1.51 -18.05 -26.34
C GLN A 537 2.72 -18.83 -25.79
N THR A 538 3.13 -18.57 -24.54
CA THR A 538 4.18 -19.37 -23.90
C THR A 538 3.74 -20.81 -23.61
N ILE A 539 4.72 -21.71 -23.48
CA ILE A 539 4.50 -23.13 -23.21
C ILE A 539 3.67 -23.31 -21.92
N PRO A 540 2.59 -24.11 -21.94
CA PRO A 540 1.80 -24.41 -20.75
C PRO A 540 2.65 -25.03 -19.64
N VAL A 541 2.39 -24.62 -18.40
CA VAL A 541 3.08 -25.16 -17.23
C VAL A 541 2.33 -26.38 -16.73
N SER A 542 3.04 -27.50 -16.59
CA SER A 542 2.45 -28.73 -16.05
C SER A 542 2.22 -28.66 -14.53
N ASP A 543 1.25 -29.41 -14.01
CA ASP A 543 1.04 -29.54 -12.57
C ASP A 543 2.30 -30.06 -11.86
N GLN A 544 3.05 -30.97 -12.48
CA GLN A 544 4.30 -31.50 -11.93
C GLN A 544 5.38 -30.42 -11.79
N GLU A 545 5.56 -29.60 -12.81
CA GLU A 545 6.53 -28.50 -12.80
C GLU A 545 6.17 -27.45 -11.75
N MET A 546 4.89 -27.07 -11.69
CA MET A 546 4.41 -26.12 -10.69
C MET A 546 4.58 -26.66 -9.27
N ASN A 547 4.21 -27.92 -9.03
CA ASN A 547 4.38 -28.56 -7.73
C ASN A 547 5.85 -28.65 -7.32
N SER A 548 6.75 -28.96 -8.25
CA SER A 548 8.20 -28.96 -8.00
C SER A 548 8.71 -27.59 -7.55
N SER A 549 8.24 -26.51 -8.20
CA SER A 549 8.57 -25.13 -7.79
C SER A 549 8.00 -24.79 -6.42
N LEU A 550 6.76 -25.19 -6.13
CA LEU A 550 6.09 -24.95 -4.85
C LEU A 550 6.73 -25.74 -3.69
N ALA A 551 7.20 -26.96 -3.94
CA ALA A 551 7.92 -27.77 -2.95
C ALA A 551 9.24 -27.10 -2.57
N GLU A 552 9.98 -26.57 -3.54
CA GLU A 552 11.21 -25.83 -3.29
C GLU A 552 10.94 -24.51 -2.54
N LEU A 553 9.91 -23.76 -2.96
CA LEU A 553 9.47 -22.56 -2.23
C LEU A 553 9.06 -22.88 -0.79
N SER A 554 8.35 -23.99 -0.56
CA SER A 554 7.97 -24.44 0.78
C SER A 554 9.22 -24.70 1.61
N ARG A 555 10.18 -25.46 1.08
CA ARG A 555 11.43 -25.80 1.78
C ARG A 555 12.26 -24.58 2.16
N VAL A 556 12.47 -23.67 1.21
CA VAL A 556 13.26 -22.45 1.42
C VAL A 556 12.53 -21.49 2.35
N SER A 557 11.24 -21.24 2.10
CA SER A 557 10.49 -20.23 2.82
C SER A 557 10.08 -20.66 4.22
N TYR A 558 9.75 -21.94 4.44
CA TYR A 558 9.38 -22.48 5.75
C TYR A 558 10.56 -22.46 6.74
N GLY A 559 11.79 -22.70 6.26
CA GLY A 559 12.99 -22.55 7.07
C GLY A 559 13.26 -21.11 7.55
N HIS A 560 12.82 -20.11 6.79
CA HIS A 560 12.95 -18.69 7.12
C HIS A 560 11.73 -18.11 7.87
N LEU A 561 10.68 -18.91 8.07
CA LEU A 561 9.43 -18.52 8.70
C LEU A 561 9.28 -19.21 10.07
N PRO A 562 10.05 -18.87 11.12
CA PRO A 562 9.69 -19.22 12.49
C PRO A 562 8.52 -18.31 12.93
N ILE A 563 7.42 -18.38 12.18
CA ILE A 563 6.13 -17.89 12.60
C ILE A 563 5.56 -18.97 13.49
N ASN A 564 4.99 -18.56 14.63
CA ASN A 564 4.41 -19.49 15.58
C ASN A 564 3.17 -20.15 14.96
N HIS A 565 3.38 -21.23 14.22
CA HIS A 565 2.36 -22.00 13.50
C HIS A 565 1.25 -22.43 14.45
N LEU A 566 1.60 -22.75 15.70
CA LEU A 566 0.64 -23.08 16.76
C LEU A 566 -0.26 -21.90 17.12
N VAL A 567 0.27 -20.66 17.16
CA VAL A 567 -0.58 -19.46 17.38
C VAL A 567 -1.54 -19.25 16.22
N ALA A 568 -1.11 -19.49 14.98
CA ALA A 568 -2.00 -19.40 13.83
C ALA A 568 -3.13 -20.43 13.90
N LEU A 569 -2.81 -21.67 14.26
CA LEU A 569 -3.80 -22.74 14.49
C LEU A 569 -4.73 -22.42 15.65
N HIS A 570 -4.21 -21.86 16.74
CA HIS A 570 -5.03 -21.46 17.89
C HIS A 570 -6.00 -20.34 17.53
N GLU A 571 -5.56 -19.36 16.74
CA GLU A 571 -6.44 -18.30 16.23
C GLU A 571 -7.49 -18.84 15.25
N LEU A 572 -7.14 -19.82 14.40
CA LEU A 572 -8.12 -20.54 13.58
C LEU A 572 -9.13 -21.30 14.45
N TYR A 573 -8.66 -21.94 15.51
CA TYR A 573 -9.53 -22.66 16.45
C TYR A 573 -10.56 -21.73 17.10
N LYS A 574 -10.23 -20.46 17.37
CA LYS A 574 -11.23 -19.50 17.88
C LYS A 574 -12.40 -19.31 16.92
N TYR A 575 -12.18 -19.35 15.60
CA TYR A 575 -13.26 -19.31 14.61
C TYR A 575 -14.03 -20.64 14.55
N ILE A 576 -13.33 -21.77 14.69
CA ILE A 576 -13.96 -23.08 14.81
C ILE A 576 -14.89 -23.11 16.02
N ASN A 577 -14.41 -22.74 17.20
CA ASN A 577 -15.22 -22.70 18.42
C ASN A 577 -16.41 -21.74 18.29
N LYS A 578 -16.18 -20.55 17.73
CA LYS A 578 -17.25 -19.55 17.53
C LYS A 578 -18.40 -20.07 16.66
N TYR A 579 -18.11 -20.91 15.67
CA TYR A 579 -19.08 -21.44 14.71
C TYR A 579 -19.18 -22.97 14.79
N TYR A 580 -18.94 -23.53 15.98
CA TYR A 580 -18.73 -24.95 16.18
C TYR A 580 -19.94 -25.77 15.73
N ASP A 581 -21.13 -25.39 16.19
CA ASP A 581 -22.37 -26.09 15.87
C ASP A 581 -22.63 -26.10 14.37
N GLN A 582 -22.45 -24.95 13.69
CA GLN A 582 -22.66 -24.87 12.24
C GLN A 582 -21.67 -25.75 11.47
N ILE A 583 -20.41 -25.82 11.94
CA ILE A 583 -19.39 -26.67 11.32
C ILE A 583 -19.72 -28.16 11.54
N ILE A 584 -20.12 -28.56 12.75
CA ILE A 584 -20.51 -29.94 13.05
C ILE A 584 -21.72 -30.34 12.21
N THR A 585 -22.77 -29.52 12.16
CA THR A 585 -23.95 -29.78 11.33
C THR A 585 -23.55 -29.95 9.85
N ALA A 586 -22.71 -29.07 9.31
CA ALA A 586 -22.26 -29.18 7.92
C ALA A 586 -21.42 -30.44 7.62
N LEU A 587 -20.72 -30.99 8.62
CA LEU A 587 -19.97 -32.24 8.52
C LEU A 587 -20.88 -33.47 8.71
N GLU A 588 -21.92 -33.36 9.54
CA GLU A 588 -22.92 -34.42 9.73
C GLU A 588 -23.88 -34.52 8.54
N GLU A 589 -24.16 -33.44 7.82
CA GLU A 589 -24.99 -33.50 6.60
C GLU A 589 -24.25 -34.14 5.41
N ASP A 590 -22.92 -34.25 5.46
CA ASP A 590 -22.10 -34.79 4.37
C ASP A 590 -21.71 -36.26 4.61
N SER A 591 -22.27 -37.15 3.81
CA SER A 591 -22.02 -38.60 3.93
C SER A 591 -20.54 -39.01 3.82
N THR A 592 -19.71 -38.24 3.08
CA THR A 592 -18.28 -38.53 2.96
C THR A 592 -17.55 -38.05 4.22
N ALA A 593 -17.94 -36.91 4.77
CA ALA A 593 -17.38 -36.40 6.02
C ALA A 593 -17.70 -37.31 7.21
N GLN A 594 -18.91 -37.88 7.26
CA GLN A 594 -19.30 -38.91 8.23
C GLN A 594 -18.42 -40.16 8.13
N LYS A 595 -18.23 -40.70 6.91
CA LYS A 595 -17.36 -41.87 6.67
C LYS A 595 -15.92 -41.62 7.11
N MET A 596 -15.43 -40.40 6.93
CA MET A 596 -14.10 -39.97 7.37
C MET A 596 -14.03 -39.56 8.85
N GLN A 597 -15.15 -39.65 9.58
CA GLN A 597 -15.29 -39.30 11.00
C GLN A 597 -14.79 -37.88 11.31
N LEU A 598 -14.98 -36.92 10.41
CA LEU A 598 -14.41 -35.58 10.54
C LEU A 598 -15.01 -34.81 11.72
N GLY A 599 -16.32 -34.96 11.98
CA GLY A 599 -16.99 -34.35 13.13
C GLY A 599 -16.44 -34.88 14.46
N TYR A 600 -16.26 -36.20 14.58
CA TYR A 600 -15.69 -36.83 15.77
C TYR A 600 -14.24 -36.37 16.03
N ARG A 601 -13.41 -36.30 14.98
CA ARG A 601 -12.04 -35.77 15.11
C ARG A 601 -12.03 -34.33 15.58
N LEU A 602 -12.97 -33.50 15.12
CA LEU A 602 -13.11 -32.12 15.58
C LEU A 602 -13.54 -32.03 17.06
N GLN A 603 -14.44 -32.91 17.51
CA GLN A 603 -14.82 -33.04 18.92
C GLN A 603 -13.62 -33.36 19.82
N GLN A 604 -12.77 -34.31 19.41
CA GLN A 604 -11.53 -34.65 20.14
C GLN A 604 -10.57 -33.46 20.26
N ILE A 605 -10.38 -32.72 19.16
CA ILE A 605 -9.58 -31.49 19.17
C ILE A 605 -10.17 -30.47 20.14
N ALA A 606 -11.49 -30.28 20.11
CA ALA A 606 -12.16 -29.33 20.98
C ALA A 606 -12.00 -29.69 22.46
N ALA A 607 -12.11 -30.98 22.81
CA ALA A 607 -11.88 -31.46 24.16
C ALA A 607 -10.46 -31.13 24.65
N ALA A 608 -9.44 -31.38 23.82
CA ALA A 608 -8.05 -31.08 24.15
C ALA A 608 -7.76 -29.58 24.29
N VAL A 609 -8.31 -28.75 23.40
CA VAL A 609 -8.06 -27.30 23.36
C VAL A 609 -8.89 -26.54 24.41
N GLU A 610 -10.12 -26.96 24.70
CA GLU A 610 -11.03 -26.26 25.63
C GLU A 610 -11.01 -26.80 27.06
N ASN A 611 -10.44 -27.99 27.30
CA ASN A 611 -10.52 -28.68 28.59
C ASN A 611 -11.96 -28.97 29.01
N LYS A 612 -12.78 -29.37 28.04
CA LYS A 612 -14.07 -30.01 28.29
C LYS A 612 -13.81 -31.51 28.44
N VAL A 613 -14.10 -32.06 29.61
CA VAL A 613 -14.15 -33.52 29.79
C VAL A 613 -15.26 -34.00 28.85
N THR A 614 -14.89 -34.73 27.80
CA THR A 614 -15.87 -35.45 26.99
C THR A 614 -16.37 -36.59 27.87
N ASP A 615 -17.58 -36.47 28.39
CA ASP A 615 -18.33 -37.60 28.90
C ASP A 615 -18.62 -38.51 27.70
N LEU A 616 -17.69 -39.44 27.46
CA LEU A 616 -17.83 -40.56 26.53
C LEU A 616 -18.45 -41.75 27.26
#